data_AF-A0AAV9R3S3-F1
#
_entry.id   AF-A0AAV9R3S3-F1
#
_cell.length_a   1.000
_cell.length_b   1.000
_cell.length_c   1.000
_cell.angle_alpha   90.00
_cell.angle_beta   90.00
_cell.angle_gamma   90.00
#
_symmetry.space_group_name_H-M   'P 1'
#
loop_
_entity.id
_entity.type
_entity.pdbx_description
1 polymer ?
#
loop_
_entity_poly.entity_id
_entity_poly.type
_entity_poly.pdbx_seq_one_letter_code
_entity_poly.pdbx_strand_id
1 'polypeptide(L)'
;MLHRPTHLTANRSPAPGQGPEPQKEALEEGHHSTPRTGHPAKPTPEPRRCPSMTATHTPARHLGHRPQYLPLEHGFDEWFGSPNCHFGPYNSSVRPNIPIYNNSEMIGRYFEDFKIDLRTGESNLTQMYLMEGIDFIRRQTDAKQPFFLYWAADATHAPVYASKSFLGKSQRGR
;
A
#
# COMPACT_ATOMS: atom_id res chain seq x y z
N MET A 1 51.57 -33.72 -2.58
CA MET A 1 52.89 -33.05 -2.65
C MET A 1 52.71 -31.63 -3.15
N LEU A 2 53.65 -30.73 -2.83
CA LEU A 2 53.77 -29.39 -3.40
C LEU A 2 54.17 -29.49 -4.91
N HIS A 3 54.17 -28.47 -5.78
CA HIS A 3 54.29 -27.01 -5.62
C HIS A 3 53.72 -26.27 -6.87
N ARG A 4 53.73 -24.92 -6.85
CA ARG A 4 53.54 -24.05 -8.05
C ARG A 4 54.79 -24.11 -8.98
N PRO A 5 54.75 -23.50 -10.18
CA PRO A 5 55.32 -22.14 -10.26
C PRO A 5 54.51 -21.12 -11.08
N THR A 6 54.87 -19.85 -10.89
CA THR A 6 54.39 -18.63 -11.55
C THR A 6 55.18 -18.30 -12.83
N HIS A 7 54.63 -17.47 -13.73
CA HIS A 7 55.21 -16.14 -14.05
C HIS A 7 54.35 -15.29 -15.02
N LEU A 8 54.40 -13.97 -14.85
CA LEU A 8 53.85 -12.96 -15.77
C LEU A 8 54.79 -12.73 -16.95
N THR A 9 54.22 -12.38 -18.12
CA THR A 9 54.76 -11.35 -19.03
C THR A 9 53.61 -10.55 -19.64
N ALA A 10 53.85 -9.27 -19.93
CA ALA A 10 52.86 -8.34 -20.47
C ALA A 10 53.18 -7.95 -21.93
N ASN A 11 52.18 -7.57 -22.73
CA ASN A 11 52.39 -6.65 -23.85
C ASN A 11 51.09 -6.00 -24.39
N ARG A 12 51.14 -4.65 -24.48
CA ARG A 12 50.62 -3.77 -25.55
C ARG A 12 49.16 -3.85 -26.04
N SER A 13 48.44 -2.75 -25.83
CA SER A 13 47.44 -2.22 -26.77
C SER A 13 48.13 -1.61 -28.01
N PRO A 14 47.45 -1.39 -29.16
CA PRO A 14 46.46 -0.30 -29.30
C PRO A 14 45.15 -0.67 -30.04
N ALA A 15 44.24 0.31 -30.10
CA ALA A 15 42.91 0.29 -30.73
C ALA A 15 42.97 0.67 -32.24
N PRO A 16 41.86 0.95 -32.99
CA PRO A 16 40.42 0.82 -32.69
C PRO A 16 39.60 0.06 -33.76
N GLY A 17 38.33 -0.25 -33.48
CA GLY A 17 37.40 -0.88 -34.44
C GLY A 17 35.93 -0.54 -34.15
N GLN A 18 35.23 -0.01 -35.15
CA GLN A 18 33.90 0.63 -35.05
C GLN A 18 32.75 -0.35 -34.73
N GLY A 19 31.75 0.14 -33.99
CA GLY A 19 30.42 -0.45 -33.78
C GLY A 19 29.44 0.65 -33.35
N PRO A 20 28.15 0.63 -33.78
CA PRO A 20 27.39 1.88 -33.98
C PRO A 20 26.53 2.36 -32.79
N GLU A 21 26.47 3.68 -32.62
CA GLU A 21 25.27 4.43 -32.17
C GLU A 21 24.22 4.40 -33.31
N PRO A 22 22.89 4.51 -33.06
CA PRO A 22 22.28 5.59 -32.27
C PRO A 22 21.08 5.10 -31.42
N GLN A 23 20.20 5.90 -30.79
CA GLN A 23 19.96 7.36 -30.72
C GLN A 23 19.74 7.80 -29.24
N LYS A 24 19.70 9.12 -29.00
CA LYS A 24 18.89 9.73 -27.92
C LYS A 24 18.08 10.89 -28.49
N GLU A 25 16.81 10.97 -28.12
CA GLU A 25 15.87 11.99 -28.59
C GLU A 25 16.24 13.38 -28.06
N ALA A 26 16.02 14.39 -28.90
CA ALA A 26 16.19 15.79 -28.53
C ALA A 26 15.01 16.26 -27.66
N LEU A 27 15.30 17.03 -26.63
CA LEU A 27 14.35 17.96 -26.03
C LEU A 27 14.92 19.37 -26.20
N GLU A 28 14.06 20.24 -26.73
CA GLU A 28 14.40 21.51 -27.38
C GLU A 28 14.70 22.61 -26.35
N GLU A 29 15.68 23.48 -26.63
CA GLU A 29 15.97 24.63 -25.77
C GLU A 29 14.95 25.78 -25.94
N GLY A 30 14.82 26.60 -24.90
CA GLY A 30 13.67 27.50 -24.75
C GLY A 30 13.70 28.77 -25.59
N HIS A 31 12.53 29.14 -26.11
CA HIS A 31 12.28 30.49 -26.64
C HIS A 31 11.75 31.42 -25.54
N HIS A 32 12.51 32.47 -25.22
CA HIS A 32 12.04 33.57 -24.39
C HIS A 32 10.90 34.34 -25.08
N SER A 33 9.77 34.50 -24.38
CA SER A 33 8.68 35.41 -24.75
C SER A 33 8.21 36.15 -23.51
N THR A 34 8.13 37.48 -23.59
CA THR A 34 7.78 38.35 -22.45
C THR A 34 6.30 38.25 -22.07
N PRO A 35 5.93 38.34 -20.79
CA PRO A 35 4.55 38.16 -20.35
C PRO A 35 3.69 39.38 -20.70
N ARG A 36 2.64 39.16 -21.49
CA ARG A 36 1.55 40.12 -21.70
C ARG A 36 0.50 39.96 -20.59
N THR A 37 -0.08 41.07 -20.16
CA THR A 37 -0.94 41.14 -18.96
C THR A 37 -2.31 40.45 -19.11
N GLY A 38 -2.58 39.50 -18.21
CA GLY A 38 -3.81 39.49 -17.40
C GLY A 38 -5.12 38.99 -18.01
N HIS A 39 -5.36 37.67 -17.94
CA HIS A 39 -6.68 37.10 -17.60
C HIS A 39 -6.46 35.89 -16.67
N PRO A 40 -7.26 35.72 -15.59
CA PRO A 40 -7.17 34.52 -14.77
C PRO A 40 -7.67 33.31 -15.57
N ALA A 41 -6.81 32.33 -15.79
CA ALA A 41 -7.21 31.05 -16.34
C ALA A 41 -8.26 30.43 -15.40
N LYS A 42 -9.42 30.02 -15.94
CA LYS A 42 -10.37 29.20 -15.18
C LYS A 42 -9.64 27.91 -14.78
N PRO A 43 -9.77 27.42 -13.53
CA PRO A 43 -9.16 26.16 -13.15
C PRO A 43 -9.70 25.07 -14.07
N THR A 44 -8.78 24.37 -14.73
CA THR A 44 -9.10 23.17 -15.52
C THR A 44 -9.78 22.18 -14.58
N PRO A 45 -10.96 21.63 -14.91
CA PRO A 45 -11.56 20.59 -14.09
C PRO A 45 -10.61 19.40 -14.07
N GLU A 46 -10.18 18.98 -12.88
CA GLU A 46 -9.36 17.77 -12.74
C GLU A 46 -10.13 16.58 -13.33
N PRO A 47 -9.43 15.65 -14.00
CA PRO A 47 -10.07 14.44 -14.53
C PRO A 47 -10.72 13.70 -13.37
N ARG A 48 -12.05 13.53 -13.42
CA ARG A 48 -12.82 12.84 -12.37
C ARG A 48 -12.27 11.42 -12.18
N ARG A 49 -11.52 11.24 -11.09
CA ARG A 49 -11.04 9.95 -10.61
C ARG A 49 -12.25 9.07 -10.28
N CYS A 50 -12.15 7.77 -10.57
CA CYS A 50 -13.16 6.80 -10.14
C CYS A 50 -13.09 6.67 -8.61
N PRO A 51 -14.22 6.72 -7.87
CA PRO A 51 -14.24 6.50 -6.43
C PRO A 51 -13.51 5.22 -6.04
N SER A 52 -12.68 5.31 -5.00
CA SER A 52 -11.75 4.26 -4.63
C SER A 52 -11.71 4.02 -3.13
N MET A 53 -11.84 2.75 -2.75
CA MET A 53 -11.85 2.31 -1.36
C MET A 53 -10.72 1.32 -1.10
N THR A 54 -10.10 1.42 0.06
CA THR A 54 -9.18 0.42 0.59
C THR A 54 -9.79 -0.23 1.84
N ALA A 55 -10.00 -1.55 1.79
CA ALA A 55 -10.46 -2.37 2.92
C ALA A 55 -9.29 -3.26 3.35
N THR A 56 -8.42 -2.71 4.20
CA THR A 56 -7.04 -3.22 4.30
C THR A 56 -6.43 -3.16 5.68
N HIS A 57 -5.44 -4.01 5.81
CA HIS A 57 -4.46 -3.91 6.85
C HIS A 57 -3.10 -4.00 6.17
N THR A 58 -2.47 -2.86 5.88
CA THR A 58 -1.42 -2.73 4.85
C THR A 58 -0.27 -3.72 5.03
N PRO A 59 -0.19 -4.80 4.22
CA PRO A 59 0.90 -5.77 4.32
C PRO A 59 2.06 -5.29 3.46
N ALA A 60 3.26 -5.27 4.07
CA ALA A 60 4.54 -4.89 3.46
C ALA A 60 4.80 -3.39 3.17
N ARG A 61 5.60 -2.81 4.09
CA ARG A 61 6.49 -1.63 3.94
C ARG A 61 5.89 -0.22 3.93
N HIS A 62 5.93 0.40 5.11
CA HIS A 62 6.68 1.65 5.32
C HIS A 62 6.31 2.89 4.47
N LEU A 63 5.06 3.05 4.05
CA LEU A 63 4.54 4.40 3.73
C LEU A 63 4.59 5.25 5.00
N GLY A 64 3.94 4.78 6.08
CA GLY A 64 4.10 5.32 7.43
C GLY A 64 2.78 5.37 8.19
N HIS A 65 2.84 5.61 9.50
CA HIS A 65 1.66 5.74 10.38
C HIS A 65 1.28 7.21 10.66
N ARG A 66 2.01 8.17 10.08
CA ARG A 66 1.73 9.61 10.22
C ARG A 66 0.63 10.02 9.22
N PRO A 67 -0.16 11.07 9.50
CA PRO A 67 -1.26 11.51 8.63
C PRO A 67 -0.91 11.61 7.14
N GLN A 68 0.24 12.21 6.82
CA GLN A 68 0.82 12.35 5.46
C GLN A 68 1.07 11.04 4.67
N TYR A 69 0.87 9.88 5.30
CA TYR A 69 1.10 8.55 4.72
C TYR A 69 -0.16 7.66 4.77
N LEU A 70 -1.29 8.18 5.25
CA LEU A 70 -2.55 7.45 5.26
C LEU A 70 -3.07 7.29 3.82
N PRO A 71 -3.81 6.21 3.49
CA PRO A 71 -4.25 5.94 2.12
C PRO A 71 -5.02 7.09 1.44
N LEU A 72 -5.70 7.92 2.22
CA LEU A 72 -6.44 9.09 1.74
C LEU A 72 -5.51 10.15 1.08
N GLU A 73 -4.32 10.36 1.63
CA GLU A 73 -3.30 11.26 1.07
C GLU A 73 -2.62 10.69 -0.19
N HIS A 74 -2.81 9.39 -0.46
CA HIS A 74 -2.20 8.66 -1.58
C HIS A 74 -3.24 8.19 -2.61
N GLY A 75 -4.42 8.82 -2.59
CA GLY A 75 -5.43 8.71 -3.63
C GLY A 75 -6.48 7.61 -3.44
N PHE A 76 -6.70 7.12 -2.23
CA PHE A 76 -7.98 6.47 -1.91
C PHE A 76 -8.97 7.52 -1.43
N ASP A 77 -10.24 7.39 -1.82
CA ASP A 77 -11.31 8.27 -1.37
C ASP A 77 -11.91 7.79 -0.03
N GLU A 78 -11.88 6.47 0.20
CA GLU A 78 -12.38 5.81 1.41
C GLU A 78 -11.39 4.77 1.96
N TRP A 79 -11.30 4.63 3.29
CA TRP A 79 -10.47 3.62 3.96
C TRP A 79 -11.14 3.05 5.20
N PHE A 80 -11.17 1.72 5.32
CA PHE A 80 -11.45 1.05 6.59
C PHE A 80 -10.30 0.07 6.86
N GLY A 81 -9.56 0.28 7.96
CA GLY A 81 -8.32 -0.46 8.11
C GLY A 81 -7.32 0.01 9.15
N SER A 82 -6.12 -0.57 9.12
CA SER A 82 -4.99 -0.22 9.99
C SER A 82 -3.70 0.01 9.19
N PRO A 83 -2.86 0.99 9.57
CA PRO A 83 -1.57 1.25 8.94
C PRO A 83 -0.45 0.27 9.35
N ASN A 84 -0.68 -0.57 10.37
CA ASN A 84 0.33 -1.46 10.96
C ASN A 84 -0.25 -2.86 11.29
N CYS A 85 0.63 -3.86 11.47
CA CYS A 85 0.32 -5.28 11.75
C CYS A 85 -0.72 -5.49 12.90
N HIS A 86 -1.54 -6.54 12.89
CA HIS A 86 -2.51 -6.84 13.96
C HIS A 86 -1.85 -7.58 15.14
N PHE A 87 -0.55 -7.36 15.32
CA PHE A 87 0.25 -8.03 16.34
C PHE A 87 0.03 -7.37 17.70
N GLY A 88 -0.03 -8.18 18.75
CA GLY A 88 -0.32 -7.77 20.12
C GLY A 88 -0.79 -8.96 20.96
N PRO A 89 -1.48 -8.72 22.09
CA PRO A 89 -1.71 -7.41 22.69
C PRO A 89 -0.40 -6.78 23.18
N TYR A 90 -0.30 -5.45 23.09
CA TYR A 90 0.79 -4.68 23.70
C TYR A 90 0.39 -4.14 25.08
N ASN A 91 1.39 -3.89 25.93
CA ASN A 91 1.19 -3.14 27.18
C ASN A 91 1.08 -1.65 26.86
N SER A 92 -0.12 -1.09 27.03
CA SER A 92 -0.45 0.30 26.69
C SER A 92 0.45 1.36 27.34
N SER A 93 1.06 1.07 28.49
CA SER A 93 2.00 1.98 29.17
C SER A 93 3.37 2.07 28.50
N VAL A 94 3.70 1.13 27.62
CA VAL A 94 4.97 1.08 26.86
C VAL A 94 4.74 1.26 25.37
N ARG A 95 3.67 0.64 24.85
CA ARG A 95 3.24 0.72 23.44
C ARG A 95 1.73 0.49 23.38
N PRO A 96 0.93 1.44 22.85
CA PRO A 96 -0.51 1.22 22.67
C PRO A 96 -0.77 0.11 21.64
N ASN A 97 -1.94 -0.53 21.73
CA ASN A 97 -2.37 -1.41 20.67
C ASN A 97 -2.58 -0.66 19.35
N ILE A 98 -2.52 -1.40 18.26
CA ILE A 98 -2.48 -0.80 16.93
C ILE A 98 -3.88 -0.30 16.53
N PRO A 99 -4.01 0.95 16.07
CA PRO A 99 -5.28 1.59 15.77
C PRO A 99 -5.93 1.05 14.49
N ILE A 100 -7.26 1.02 14.48
CA ILE A 100 -8.09 0.88 13.28
C ILE A 100 -8.78 2.22 13.02
N TYR A 101 -8.86 2.58 11.75
CA TYR A 101 -9.45 3.80 11.25
C TYR A 101 -10.68 3.52 10.38
N ASN A 102 -11.64 4.44 10.45
CA ASN A 102 -12.59 4.72 9.37
C ASN A 102 -12.21 6.09 8.81
N ASN A 103 -11.75 6.11 7.57
CA ASN A 103 -11.14 7.26 6.90
C ASN A 103 -10.02 7.88 7.76
N SER A 104 -10.19 9.12 8.19
CA SER A 104 -9.21 9.84 9.03
C SER A 104 -9.43 9.63 10.55
N GLU A 105 -10.53 9.00 10.96
CA GLU A 105 -10.91 8.86 12.36
C GLU A 105 -10.47 7.50 12.93
N MET A 106 -9.75 7.50 14.06
CA MET A 106 -9.44 6.28 14.79
C MET A 106 -10.68 5.78 15.52
N ILE A 107 -11.26 4.68 15.06
CA ILE A 107 -12.48 4.08 15.61
C ILE A 107 -12.23 3.05 16.72
N GLY A 108 -10.97 2.68 16.97
CA GLY A 108 -10.58 1.77 18.05
C GLY A 108 -9.20 1.15 17.84
N ARG A 109 -8.87 0.10 18.61
CA ARG A 109 -7.59 -0.63 18.51
C ARG A 109 -7.78 -2.15 18.50
N TYR A 110 -6.84 -2.87 17.90
CA TYR A 110 -6.76 -4.34 18.02
C TYR A 110 -6.64 -4.77 19.49
N PHE A 111 -7.20 -5.93 19.84
CA PHE A 111 -7.28 -6.49 21.20
C PHE A 111 -8.10 -5.65 22.22
N GLU A 112 -8.40 -4.39 21.92
CA GLU A 112 -9.26 -3.48 22.68
C GLU A 112 -10.68 -3.52 22.10
N ASP A 113 -11.03 -2.67 21.15
CA ASP A 113 -12.36 -2.65 20.53
C ASP A 113 -12.49 -3.79 19.49
N PHE A 114 -11.40 -4.10 18.80
CA PHE A 114 -11.33 -5.12 17.75
C PHE A 114 -10.65 -6.38 18.27
N LYS A 115 -11.43 -7.27 18.88
CA LYS A 115 -10.92 -8.48 19.53
C LYS A 115 -10.34 -9.49 18.55
N ILE A 116 -9.21 -10.06 18.93
CA ILE A 116 -8.61 -11.27 18.37
C ILE A 116 -8.26 -12.17 19.57
N ASP A 117 -8.93 -13.31 19.71
CA ASP A 117 -8.61 -14.28 20.77
C ASP A 117 -7.43 -15.16 20.33
N LEU A 118 -6.25 -14.90 20.87
CA LEU A 118 -5.02 -15.64 20.55
C LEU A 118 -5.03 -17.12 20.95
N ARG A 119 -5.96 -17.56 21.80
CA ARG A 119 -6.10 -18.96 22.22
C ARG A 119 -6.98 -19.76 21.26
N THR A 120 -7.98 -19.12 20.65
CA THR A 120 -8.97 -19.80 19.78
C THR A 120 -8.88 -19.41 18.31
N GLY A 121 -8.15 -18.34 17.99
CA GLY A 121 -8.15 -17.71 16.67
C GLY A 121 -9.42 -16.93 16.36
N GLU A 122 -10.35 -16.74 17.31
CA GLU A 122 -11.64 -16.08 17.01
C GLU A 122 -11.49 -14.57 16.79
N SER A 123 -11.90 -14.08 15.62
CA SER A 123 -12.10 -12.65 15.34
C SER A 123 -13.07 -12.39 14.17
N ASN A 124 -13.88 -11.35 14.27
CA ASN A 124 -14.84 -10.95 13.23
C ASN A 124 -14.29 -9.93 12.22
N LEU A 125 -13.01 -9.58 12.28
CA LEU A 125 -12.38 -8.59 11.38
C LEU A 125 -12.60 -8.87 9.89
N THR A 126 -12.49 -10.13 9.44
CA THR A 126 -12.77 -10.49 8.04
C THR A 126 -14.21 -10.22 7.63
N GLN A 127 -15.17 -10.41 8.55
CA GLN A 127 -16.58 -10.11 8.30
C GLN A 127 -16.82 -8.60 8.25
N MET A 128 -16.13 -7.82 9.09
CA MET A 128 -16.16 -6.35 9.03
C MET A 128 -15.64 -5.86 7.68
N TYR A 129 -14.43 -6.29 7.25
CA TYR A 129 -13.88 -5.92 5.94
C TYR A 129 -14.80 -6.33 4.76
N LEU A 130 -15.45 -7.49 4.85
CA LEU A 130 -16.46 -7.95 3.87
C LEU A 130 -17.69 -7.04 3.83
N MET A 131 -18.22 -6.62 4.98
CA MET A 131 -19.37 -5.72 5.05
C MET A 131 -19.06 -4.33 4.47
N GLU A 132 -17.92 -3.74 4.84
CA GLU A 132 -17.47 -2.45 4.32
C GLU A 132 -17.26 -2.48 2.80
N GLY A 133 -16.61 -3.54 2.29
CA GLY A 133 -16.44 -3.73 0.85
C GLY A 133 -17.76 -3.92 0.09
N ILE A 134 -18.73 -4.65 0.66
CA ILE A 134 -20.08 -4.80 0.09
C ILE A 134 -20.83 -3.47 0.08
N ASP A 135 -20.77 -2.70 1.16
CA ASP A 135 -21.44 -1.41 1.27
C ASP A 135 -20.90 -0.40 0.25
N PHE A 136 -19.58 -0.30 0.13
CA PHE A 136 -18.93 0.50 -0.91
C PHE A 136 -19.39 0.09 -2.32
N ILE A 137 -19.33 -1.20 -2.65
CA ILE A 137 -19.78 -1.71 -3.96
C ILE A 137 -21.24 -1.32 -4.22
N ARG A 138 -22.14 -1.44 -3.24
CA ARG A 138 -23.55 -1.05 -3.37
C ARG A 138 -23.70 0.44 -3.64
N ARG A 139 -23.10 1.30 -2.80
CA ARG A 139 -23.17 2.76 -2.96
C ARG A 139 -22.69 3.23 -4.34
N GLN A 140 -21.55 2.70 -4.81
CA GLN A 140 -21.02 3.08 -6.12
C GLN A 140 -21.87 2.52 -7.28
N THR A 141 -22.44 1.31 -7.13
CA THR A 141 -23.37 0.72 -8.11
C THR A 141 -24.67 1.52 -8.22
N ASP A 142 -25.26 1.91 -7.10
CA ASP A 142 -26.50 2.71 -7.05
C ASP A 142 -26.27 4.11 -7.65
N ALA A 143 -25.11 4.71 -7.39
CA ALA A 143 -24.65 5.96 -8.00
C ALA A 143 -24.20 5.81 -9.48
N LYS A 144 -24.20 4.58 -10.02
CA LYS A 144 -23.74 4.22 -11.37
C LYS A 144 -22.33 4.72 -11.68
N GLN A 145 -21.45 4.76 -10.68
CA GLN A 145 -20.05 5.15 -10.84
C GLN A 145 -19.16 3.92 -11.06
N PRO A 146 -18.22 3.95 -12.01
CA PRO A 146 -17.12 2.99 -12.01
C PRO A 146 -16.27 3.22 -10.76
N PHE A 147 -15.82 2.14 -10.10
CA PHE A 147 -15.10 2.22 -8.83
C PHE A 147 -13.89 1.29 -8.79
N PHE A 148 -12.98 1.55 -7.85
CA PHE A 148 -11.83 0.69 -7.56
C PHE A 148 -11.85 0.26 -6.07
N LEU A 149 -11.98 -1.04 -5.81
CA LEU A 149 -11.89 -1.60 -4.46
C LEU A 149 -10.57 -2.35 -4.30
N TYR A 150 -9.69 -1.85 -3.44
CA TYR A 150 -8.50 -2.57 -3.00
C TYR A 150 -8.78 -3.30 -1.68
N TRP A 151 -9.10 -4.58 -1.78
CA TRP A 151 -9.36 -5.43 -0.61
C TRP A 151 -8.13 -6.31 -0.31
N ALA A 152 -7.43 -5.99 0.78
CA ALA A 152 -6.31 -6.77 1.29
C ALA A 152 -6.54 -7.13 2.76
N ALA A 153 -7.44 -8.10 2.98
CA ALA A 153 -7.63 -8.73 4.27
C ALA A 153 -6.41 -9.60 4.64
N ASP A 154 -6.09 -9.60 5.92
CA ASP A 154 -4.82 -10.06 6.47
C ASP A 154 -4.95 -11.22 7.47
N ALA A 155 -6.15 -11.79 7.61
CA ALA A 155 -6.50 -12.90 8.51
C ALA A 155 -5.57 -14.12 8.45
N THR A 156 -4.81 -14.25 7.36
CA THR A 156 -3.84 -15.33 7.14
C THR A 156 -2.43 -14.99 7.64
N HIS A 157 -2.11 -13.72 7.92
CA HIS A 157 -0.89 -13.29 8.60
C HIS A 157 -0.95 -13.67 10.09
N ALA A 158 0.19 -13.80 10.76
CA ALA A 158 0.22 -14.14 12.18
C ALA A 158 0.00 -12.91 13.08
N PRO A 159 -0.78 -13.01 14.19
CA PRO A 159 -1.54 -14.18 14.63
C PRO A 159 -2.81 -14.46 13.79
N VAL A 160 -2.87 -15.66 13.20
CA VAL A 160 -3.96 -16.06 12.30
C VAL A 160 -5.30 -16.02 13.02
N TYR A 161 -6.33 -15.51 12.34
CA TYR A 161 -7.67 -15.38 12.92
C TYR A 161 -8.77 -15.75 11.92
N ALA A 162 -9.93 -16.15 12.43
CA ALA A 162 -11.15 -16.35 11.65
C ALA A 162 -12.41 -16.11 12.48
N SER A 163 -13.50 -15.71 11.83
CA SER A 163 -14.81 -15.61 12.47
C SER A 163 -15.34 -16.99 12.86
N LYS A 164 -16.08 -17.08 13.96
CA LYS A 164 -16.53 -18.33 14.61
C LYS A 164 -17.01 -19.45 13.66
N SER A 165 -17.81 -19.11 12.64
CA SER A 165 -18.36 -20.06 11.67
C SER A 165 -17.31 -20.77 10.79
N PHE A 166 -16.09 -20.21 10.71
CA PHE A 166 -14.98 -20.69 9.87
C PHE A 166 -13.85 -21.35 10.68
N LEU A 167 -13.89 -21.30 12.01
CA LEU A 167 -12.94 -22.01 12.87
C LEU A 167 -13.06 -23.53 12.68
N GLY A 168 -11.91 -24.21 12.66
CA GLY A 168 -11.75 -25.63 12.37
C GLY A 168 -11.95 -26.04 10.90
N LYS A 169 -12.31 -25.13 9.98
CA LYS A 169 -12.75 -25.51 8.61
C LYS A 169 -11.63 -25.61 7.57
N SER A 170 -10.53 -24.87 7.70
CA SER A 170 -9.40 -24.88 6.75
C SER A 170 -8.07 -24.86 7.50
N GLN A 171 -6.94 -25.23 6.89
CA GLN A 171 -5.63 -25.32 7.58
C GLN A 171 -5.15 -24.00 8.21
N ARG A 172 -5.62 -22.85 7.71
CA ARG A 172 -5.29 -21.51 8.23
C ARG A 172 -6.47 -20.88 8.99
N GLY A 173 -7.26 -21.73 9.62
CA GLY A 173 -8.33 -21.37 10.56
C GLY A 173 -8.55 -22.53 11.52
N ARG A 174 -7.46 -23.02 12.14
CA ARG A 174 -7.41 -24.10 13.14
C ARG A 174 -6.50 -23.67 14.27
#